data_AF-A0A7J4NT34-F1
#
_entry.id   AF-A0A7J4NT34-F1
#
_cell.length_a   1.000
_cell.length_b   1.000
_cell.length_c   1.000
_cell.angle_alpha   90.00
_cell.angle_beta   90.00
_cell.angle_gamma   90.00
#
_symmetry.space_group_name_H-M   'P 1'
#
loop_
_entity.id
_entity.type
_entity.pdbx_description
1 polymer ?
#
loop_
_entity_poly.entity_id
_entity_poly.type
_entity_poly.pdbx_seq_one_letter_code
_entity_poly.pdbx_strand_id
1 'polypeptide(L)'
;MIDPIEELISLSDKKGFIAQKIVLECQDCGYSKESTYYDLLKDKQYELLEPTTVPNPYIQESYYEEDVTATPIKFKIECPGCKGEMVGFSPVPMEYILNHLSSPPPDDIIYG
;
A
#
# COMPACT_ATOMS: atom_id res chain seq x y z
N MET A 1 -2.40 1.40 21.87
CA MET A 1 -1.87 1.84 20.57
C MET A 1 -2.75 1.19 19.54
N ILE A 2 -3.56 1.96 18.82
CA ILE A 2 -4.41 1.45 17.74
C ILE A 2 -3.49 1.15 16.58
N ASP A 3 -3.60 -0.04 15.99
CA ASP A 3 -2.78 -0.39 14.84
C ASP A 3 -3.20 0.53 13.68
N PRO A 4 -2.29 1.31 13.08
CA PRO A 4 -2.65 2.24 12.02
C PRO A 4 -3.34 1.56 10.82
N ILE A 5 -3.12 0.26 10.63
CA ILE A 5 -3.79 -0.54 9.59
C ILE A 5 -5.27 -0.76 9.93
N GLU A 6 -5.62 -0.91 11.21
CA GLU A 6 -7.02 -1.05 11.62
C GLU A 6 -7.81 0.24 11.38
N GLU A 7 -7.19 1.40 11.59
CA GLU A 7 -7.79 2.69 11.26
C GLU A 7 -7.98 2.85 9.74
N LEU A 8 -6.99 2.40 8.95
CA LEU A 8 -7.05 2.26 7.48
C LEU A 8 -8.26 1.48 6.99
N ILE A 9 -8.47 0.28 7.55
CA ILE A 9 -9.58 -0.59 7.20
C ILE A 9 -10.91 0.08 7.55
N SER A 10 -10.98 0.80 8.67
CA SER A 10 -12.19 1.52 9.10
C SER A 10 -12.54 2.72 8.21
N LEU A 11 -11.55 3.34 7.57
CA LEU A 11 -11.70 4.50 6.68
C LEU A 11 -11.83 4.12 5.21
N SER A 12 -11.83 2.82 4.89
CA SER A 12 -11.86 2.27 3.52
C SER A 12 -13.03 2.77 2.67
N ASP A 13 -14.22 2.95 3.25
CA ASP A 13 -15.41 3.49 2.57
C ASP A 13 -15.20 4.93 2.04
N LYS A 14 -14.19 5.66 2.55
CA LYS A 14 -13.92 7.07 2.20
C LYS A 14 -12.66 7.29 1.36
N LYS A 15 -11.81 6.28 1.16
CA LYS A 15 -10.47 6.45 0.57
C LYS A 15 -10.29 5.52 -0.64
N GLY A 16 -10.46 6.06 -1.86
CA GLY A 16 -10.42 5.31 -3.12
C GLY A 16 -9.12 4.54 -3.42
N PHE A 17 -8.01 4.83 -2.72
CA PHE A 17 -6.76 4.08 -2.83
C PHE A 17 -6.91 2.62 -2.36
N ILE A 18 -7.61 2.38 -1.25
CA ILE A 18 -7.73 1.06 -0.64
C ILE A 18 -8.59 0.10 -1.50
N ALA A 19 -9.47 0.67 -2.32
CA ALA A 19 -10.27 -0.05 -3.30
C ALA A 19 -9.50 -0.38 -4.60
N GLN A 20 -8.26 0.10 -4.76
CA GLN A 20 -7.47 -0.23 -5.94
C GLN A 20 -7.13 -1.72 -5.96
N LYS A 21 -7.07 -2.25 -7.18
CA LYS A 21 -6.74 -3.64 -7.46
C LYS A 21 -5.23 -3.82 -7.47
N ILE A 22 -4.78 -4.97 -6.98
CA ILE A 22 -3.41 -5.45 -7.07
C ILE A 22 -3.42 -6.85 -7.67
N VAL A 23 -2.46 -7.12 -8.54
CA VAL A 23 -2.23 -8.46 -9.09
C VAL A 23 -1.10 -9.10 -8.31
N LEU A 24 -1.39 -10.24 -7.69
CA LEU A 24 -0.43 -11.08 -7.02
C LEU A 24 -0.03 -12.19 -7.99
N GLU A 25 1.27 -12.44 -8.11
CA GLU A 25 1.79 -13.49 -9.00
C GLU A 25 2.55 -14.55 -8.19
N CYS A 26 2.29 -15.81 -8.50
CA CYS A 26 3.01 -16.94 -7.94
C CYS A 26 4.30 -17.17 -8.72
N GLN A 27 5.44 -17.13 -8.02
CA GLN A 27 6.73 -17.36 -8.66
C GLN A 27 6.94 -18.82 -9.10
N ASP A 28 6.30 -19.79 -8.42
CA ASP A 28 6.48 -21.22 -8.70
C ASP A 28 5.69 -21.74 -9.90
N CYS A 29 4.46 -21.24 -10.10
CA CYS A 29 3.54 -21.76 -11.13
C CYS A 29 3.02 -20.72 -12.13
N GLY A 30 3.38 -19.44 -11.96
CA GLY A 30 2.91 -18.34 -12.81
C GLY A 30 1.42 -18.04 -12.67
N TYR A 31 0.73 -18.61 -11.68
CA TYR A 31 -0.67 -18.28 -11.39
C TYR A 31 -0.75 -16.83 -10.89
N SER A 32 -1.63 -16.05 -11.49
CA SER A 32 -1.92 -14.68 -11.05
C SER A 32 -3.32 -14.58 -10.46
N LYS A 33 -3.45 -13.76 -9.41
CA LYS A 33 -4.71 -13.49 -8.72
C LYS A 33 -4.86 -12.00 -8.52
N GLU A 34 -6.01 -11.48 -8.94
CA GLU A 34 -6.40 -10.11 -8.61
C GLU A 34 -7.01 -10.07 -7.21
N SER A 35 -6.60 -9.09 -6.41
CA SER A 35 -7.16 -8.77 -5.10
C SER A 35 -7.21 -7.26 -4.92
N THR A 36 -7.74 -6.78 -3.80
CA THR A 36 -7.73 -5.35 -3.46
C THR A 36 -6.78 -5.11 -2.30
N TYR A 37 -6.23 -3.90 -2.20
CA TYR A 37 -5.45 -3.53 -1.01
C TYR A 37 -6.27 -3.69 0.26
N TYR A 38 -7.58 -3.38 0.20
CA TYR A 38 -8.50 -3.59 1.31
C TYR A 38 -8.51 -5.03 1.83
N ASP A 39 -8.75 -6.00 0.95
CA ASP A 39 -8.90 -7.40 1.34
C ASP A 39 -7.60 -7.91 1.96
N LEU A 40 -6.46 -7.57 1.36
CA LEU A 40 -5.15 -8.01 1.84
C LEU A 40 -4.76 -7.38 3.18
N LEU A 41 -5.08 -6.10 3.38
CA LEU A 41 -4.85 -5.41 4.66
C LEU A 41 -5.78 -5.97 5.75
N LYS A 42 -7.05 -6.17 5.42
CA LYS A 42 -8.08 -6.70 6.34
C LYS A 42 -7.76 -8.11 6.81
N ASP A 43 -7.34 -8.98 5.90
CA ASP A 43 -6.99 -10.37 6.20
C ASP A 43 -5.57 -10.51 6.79
N LYS A 44 -4.87 -9.39 7.04
CA LYS A 44 -3.49 -9.34 7.54
C LYS A 44 -2.50 -10.11 6.66
N GLN A 45 -2.75 -10.11 5.35
CA GLN A 45 -1.95 -10.79 4.32
C GLN A 45 -0.84 -9.86 3.80
N TYR A 46 -0.12 -9.22 4.72
CA TYR A 46 0.96 -8.29 4.40
C TYR A 46 2.12 -8.41 5.38
N GLU A 47 3.27 -7.90 4.95
CA GLU A 47 4.50 -7.80 5.70
C GLU A 47 5.12 -6.43 5.41
N LEU A 48 5.55 -5.75 6.47
CA LEU A 48 6.30 -4.51 6.35
C LEU A 48 7.76 -4.85 6.23
N LEU A 49 8.37 -4.45 5.12
CA LEU A 49 9.79 -4.62 4.91
C LEU A 49 10.58 -3.55 5.66
N GLU A 50 11.88 -3.75 5.80
CA GLU A 50 12.75 -2.76 6.43
C GLU A 50 12.64 -1.42 5.68
N PRO A 51 12.56 -0.29 6.41
CA PRO A 51 12.55 1.03 5.80
C PRO A 51 13.77 1.19 4.89
N THR A 52 13.52 1.54 3.63
CA THR A 52 14.57 1.71 2.64
C THR A 52 14.56 3.15 2.12
N THR A 53 15.74 3.66 1.80
CA THR A 53 15.88 4.99 1.25
C THR A 53 15.67 4.91 -0.25
N VAL A 54 14.60 5.54 -0.75
CA VAL A 54 14.33 5.66 -2.18
C VAL A 54 14.45 7.12 -2.61
N PRO A 55 14.95 7.39 -3.82
CA PRO A 55 14.92 8.74 -4.36
C PRO A 55 13.47 9.21 -4.48
N ASN A 56 13.17 10.41 -4.00
CA ASN A 56 11.81 10.93 -3.99
C ASN A 56 11.23 11.01 -5.42
N PRO A 57 10.17 10.25 -5.76
CA PRO A 57 9.64 10.20 -7.12
C PRO A 57 8.93 11.49 -7.56
N TYR A 58 8.69 12.45 -6.64
CA TYR A 58 7.94 13.67 -6.90
C TYR A 58 8.80 14.93 -7.13
N ILE A 59 10.12 14.88 -6.99
CA ILE A 59 11.00 16.04 -7.24
C ILE A 59 11.71 15.83 -8.58
N GLN A 60 11.06 16.22 -9.68
CA GLN A 60 11.68 16.25 -11.01
C GLN A 60 12.26 17.62 -11.41
N GLU A 61 12.15 18.66 -10.56
CA GLU A 61 12.46 20.04 -10.97
C GLU A 61 13.48 20.81 -10.11
N SER A 62 14.10 20.21 -9.09
CA SER A 62 15.07 20.95 -8.28
C SER A 62 16.31 20.12 -7.96
N TYR A 63 17.45 20.82 -7.98
CA TYR A 63 18.85 20.39 -7.83
C TYR A 63 19.20 19.63 -6.52
N TYR A 64 18.23 19.05 -5.82
CA TYR A 64 18.40 18.29 -4.59
C TYR A 64 17.67 16.94 -4.71
N GLU A 65 18.45 15.87 -4.80
CA GLU A 65 17.97 14.50 -4.58
C GLU A 65 17.65 14.36 -3.10
N GLU A 66 16.40 14.65 -2.70
CA GLU A 66 15.94 14.33 -1.37
C GLU A 66 15.64 12.82 -1.30
N ASP A 67 16.51 12.12 -0.60
CA ASP A 67 16.35 10.75 -0.17
C ASP A 67 15.21 10.65 0.85
N VAL A 68 14.15 9.92 0.51
CA VAL A 68 13.04 9.67 1.45
C VAL A 68 13.12 8.25 1.98
N THR A 69 13.03 8.11 3.31
CA THR A 69 12.83 6.81 3.94
C THR A 69 11.39 6.37 3.68
N ALA A 70 11.24 5.21 3.05
CA ALA A 70 9.97 4.64 2.67
C ALA A 70 9.89 3.19 3.16
N THR A 71 8.81 2.81 3.82
CA THR A 71 8.57 1.44 4.30
C THR A 71 7.72 0.69 3.29
N PRO A 72 8.29 -0.26 2.51
CA PRO A 72 7.55 -1.00 1.50
C PRO A 72 6.59 -1.99 2.16
N ILE A 73 5.39 -2.12 1.57
CA ILE A 73 4.40 -3.11 1.99
C ILE A 73 4.44 -4.26 0.99
N LYS A 74 4.87 -5.43 1.46
CA LYS A 74 4.83 -6.68 0.72
C LYS A 74 3.55 -7.42 1.06
N PHE A 75 2.66 -7.61 0.10
CA PHE A 75 1.51 -8.50 0.23
C PHE A 75 1.94 -9.93 -0.08
N LYS A 76 1.51 -10.87 0.76
CA LYS A 76 1.84 -12.29 0.62
C LYS A 76 0.62 -13.16 0.87
N ILE A 77 0.32 -14.04 -0.09
CA ILE A 77 -0.75 -15.02 0.00
C ILE A 77 -0.25 -16.39 -0.45
N GLU A 78 -0.89 -17.45 0.03
CA GLU A 78 -0.63 -18.80 -0.47
C GLU A 78 -1.30 -18.98 -1.85
N CYS A 79 -0.55 -19.54 -2.80
CA CYS A 79 -1.06 -19.85 -4.12
C CYS A 79 -2.10 -20.98 -4.06
N PRO A 80 -3.32 -20.79 -4.57
CA PRO A 80 -4.33 -21.84 -4.56
C PRO A 80 -3.98 -23.02 -5.48
N GLY A 81 -3.08 -22.83 -6.45
CA GLY A 81 -2.67 -23.86 -7.41
C GLY A 81 -1.56 -24.78 -6.89
N CYS A 82 -0.43 -24.21 -6.46
CA CYS A 82 0.77 -24.97 -6.09
C CYS A 82 1.15 -24.86 -4.60
N LYS A 83 0.40 -24.10 -3.80
CA LYS A 83 0.75 -23.72 -2.41
C LYS A 83 2.08 -22.96 -2.26
N GLY A 84 2.63 -22.45 -3.37
CA GLY A 84 3.79 -21.54 -3.37
C GLY A 84 3.41 -20.14 -2.86
N GLU A 85 4.41 -19.29 -2.64
CA GLU A 85 4.18 -17.90 -2.22
C GLU A 85 3.76 -17.05 -3.43
N MET A 86 2.66 -16.32 -3.29
CA MET A 86 2.29 -15.24 -4.21
C MET A 86 2.61 -13.91 -3.56
N VAL A 87 3.30 -13.05 -4.29
CA VAL A 87 3.76 -11.75 -3.78
C VAL A 87 3.25 -10.61 -4.64
N GLY A 88 3.01 -9.47 -4.01
CA GLY A 88 2.80 -8.20 -4.68
C GLY A 88 3.23 -7.06 -3.79
N PHE A 89 3.64 -5.95 -4.39
CA PHE A 89 4.13 -4.79 -3.67
C PHE A 89 3.14 -3.64 -3.80
N SER A 90 2.91 -2.94 -2.70
CA SER A 90 2.19 -1.67 -2.76
C SER A 90 2.97 -0.66 -3.61
N PRO A 91 2.32 0.06 -4.53
CA PRO A 91 2.96 1.13 -5.31
C PRO A 91 3.25 2.37 -4.46
N VAL A 92 2.72 2.44 -3.25
CA VAL A 92 2.98 3.51 -2.28
C VAL A 92 3.48 2.94 -0.95
N PRO A 93 4.40 3.64 -0.26
CA PRO A 93 4.90 3.21 1.05
C PRO A 93 3.88 3.44 2.16
N MET A 94 4.08 2.79 3.31
CA MET A 94 3.20 2.91 4.47
C MET A 94 2.99 4.36 4.91
N GLU A 95 4.05 5.16 4.91
CA GLU A 95 4.09 6.56 5.32
C GLU A 95 3.14 7.41 4.45
N TYR A 96 3.05 7.10 3.15
CA TYR A 96 2.11 7.76 2.25
C TYR A 96 0.67 7.43 2.62
N ILE A 97 0.41 6.17 2.96
CA ILE A 97 -0.92 5.73 3.39
C ILE A 97 -1.29 6.41 4.71
N LEU A 98 -0.40 6.39 5.71
CA LEU A 98 -0.59 7.04 7.01
C LEU A 98 -0.85 8.55 6.92
N ASN A 99 -0.07 9.26 6.08
CA ASN A 99 -0.25 10.69 5.84
C ASN A 99 -1.61 10.96 5.17
N HIS A 100 -2.02 10.12 4.22
CA HIS A 100 -3.35 10.23 3.63
C HIS A 100 -4.46 9.99 4.65
N LEU A 101 -4.32 9.09 5.61
CA LEU A 101 -5.33 8.88 6.66
C LEU A 101 -5.44 10.07 7.61
N SER A 102 -4.29 10.60 8.00
CA SER A 102 -4.19 11.70 8.97
C SER A 102 -4.60 13.05 8.37
N SER A 103 -4.64 13.14 7.03
CA SER A 103 -5.10 14.34 6.35
C SER A 103 -6.60 14.52 6.55
N PRO A 104 -7.05 15.67 7.09
CA PRO A 104 -8.48 15.97 7.17
C PRO A 104 -9.10 15.86 5.77
N PRO A 105 -10.38 15.45 5.66
CA PRO A 105 -11.07 15.55 4.38
C PRO A 105 -10.89 16.99 3.84
N PRO A 106 -10.68 17.17 2.53
CA PRO A 106 -10.65 18.53 1.99
C PRO A 106 -11.95 19.22 2.41
N ASP A 107 -11.83 20.34 3.13
CA ASP A 107 -12.98 21.15 3.49
C ASP A 107 -13.72 21.53 2.21
N ASP A 108 -14.98 21.08 2.07
CA ASP A 108 -15.91 21.44 0.98
C ASP A 108 -16.06 22.96 0.80
N ILE A 109 -15.59 23.77 1.76
CA ILE A 109 -15.75 25.23 1.79
C ILE A 109 -14.76 25.94 0.85
N ILE A 110 -13.68 25.29 0.40
CA ILE A 110 -12.62 25.94 -0.41
C ILE A 110 -12.75 25.61 -1.92
N TYR A 111 -13.49 24.58 -2.29
CA TYR A 111 -13.84 24.27 -3.68
C TYR A 111 -15.35 24.47 -3.87
N GLY A 112 -15.77 25.73 -3.89
CA GLY A 112 -17.19 26.12 -4.03
C GLY A 112 -17.90 25.60 -5.26
#